data_AF-A0A975U2M5-F1
#
_entry.id   AF-A0A975U2M5-F1
#
_cell.length_a   1.000
_cell.length_b   1.000
_cell.length_c   1.000
_cell.angle_alpha   90.00
_cell.angle_beta   90.00
_cell.angle_gamma   90.00
#
_symmetry.space_group_name_H-M   'P 1'
#
loop_
_entity.id
_entity.type
_entity.pdbx_description
1 polymer ?
#
loop_
_entity_poly.entity_id
_entity_poly.type
_entity_poly.pdbx_seq_one_letter_code
_entity_poly.pdbx_strand_id
1 'polypeptide(L)' 'MPDVESIAARLRALSPDCIEHGPEDQAWGQRELYLRDPDNNQLRLGQPVPGGAIG' A
#
# COMPACT_ATOMS: atom_id res chain seq x y z
N MET A 1 -2.53 -3.78 14.41
CA MET A 1 -3.12 -3.40 13.10
C MET A 1 -2.33 -4.13 12.02
N PRO A 2 -2.96 -4.68 10.97
CA PRO A 2 -2.22 -5.23 9.84
C PRO A 2 -1.44 -4.10 9.15
N ASP A 3 -0.22 -4.41 8.75
CA ASP A 3 0.67 -3.51 8.00
C ASP A 3 0.34 -3.55 6.50
N VAL A 4 0.90 -2.61 5.72
CA VAL A 4 0.64 -2.46 4.28
C VAL A 4 0.99 -3.72 3.48
N GLU A 5 2.02 -4.49 3.86
CA GLU A 5 2.36 -5.77 3.19
C GLU A 5 1.30 -6.82 3.48
N SER A 6 0.88 -6.95 4.74
CA SER A 6 -0.17 -7.88 5.14
C SER A 6 -1.49 -7.60 4.42
N ILE A 7 -1.83 -6.32 4.21
CA ILE A 7 -3.02 -5.92 3.45
C ILE A 7 -2.85 -6.26 1.97
N ALA A 8 -1.71 -5.95 1.36
CA ALA A 8 -1.45 -6.26 -0.04
C ALA A 8 -1.46 -7.77 -0.31
N ALA A 9 -0.87 -8.58 0.55
CA ALA A 9 -0.92 -10.05 0.43
C ALA A 9 -2.36 -10.58 0.45
N ARG A 10 -3.19 -10.04 1.35
CA ARG A 10 -4.61 -10.40 1.43
C ARG A 10 -5.39 -9.96 0.19
N LEU A 11 -5.13 -8.76 -0.32
CA LEU A 11 -5.78 -8.25 -1.54
C LEU A 11 -5.35 -9.03 -2.78
N ARG A 12 -4.07 -9.38 -2.93
CA ARG A 12 -3.62 -10.25 -4.04
C ARG A 12 -4.32 -11.61 -4.06
N ALA A 13 -4.66 -12.15 -2.89
CA ALA A 13 -5.36 -13.43 -2.78
C ALA A 13 -6.87 -13.34 -3.07
N LEU A 14 -7.51 -12.21 -2.77
CA LEU A 14 -8.98 -12.07 -2.80
C LEU A 14 -9.50 -11.19 -3.94
N SER A 15 -8.75 -10.17 -4.33
CA SER A 15 -9.17 -9.12 -5.28
C SER A 15 -7.93 -8.46 -5.91
N PRO A 16 -7.16 -9.19 -6.73
CA PRO A 16 -5.91 -8.68 -7.30
C PRO A 16 -6.12 -7.44 -8.17
N ASP A 17 -7.28 -7.32 -8.82
CA ASP A 17 -7.62 -6.20 -9.71
C ASP A 17 -7.81 -4.85 -8.97
N CYS A 18 -7.95 -4.88 -7.64
CA CYS A 18 -8.04 -3.66 -6.84
C CYS A 18 -6.67 -3.00 -6.59
N ILE A 19 -5.55 -3.68 -6.84
CA ILE A 19 -4.22 -3.13 -6.62
C ILE A 19 -3.75 -2.43 -7.90
N GLU A 20 -3.55 -1.12 -7.83
CA GLU A 20 -2.95 -0.36 -8.93
C GLU A 20 -1.42 -0.36 -8.87
N HIS A 21 -0.86 -0.16 -7.68
CA HIS A 21 0.60 -0.07 -7.48
C HIS A 21 1.00 -0.40 -6.03
N GLY A 22 2.22 -0.90 -5.84
CA GLY A 22 2.81 -1.18 -4.51
C GLY A 22 2.50 -2.58 -3.93
N PRO A 23 2.87 -2.84 -2.65
CA PRO A 23 3.53 -1.93 -1.71
C PRO A 23 4.92 -1.48 -2.19
N GLU A 24 5.26 -0.22 -1.96
CA GLU A 24 6.57 0.31 -2.33
C GLU A 24 7.05 1.37 -1.32
N ASP A 25 8.33 1.30 -0.97
CA ASP A 25 9.00 2.31 -0.14
C ASP A 25 9.24 3.59 -0.94
N GLN A 26 8.65 4.68 -0.48
CA GLN A 26 8.77 6.00 -1.06
C GLN A 26 9.96 6.75 -0.46
N ALA A 27 10.52 7.69 -1.24
CA ALA A 27 11.68 8.48 -0.84
C ALA A 27 11.47 9.30 0.44
N TRP A 28 10.21 9.63 0.78
CA TRP A 28 9.83 10.34 2.02
C TRP A 28 9.60 9.41 3.23
N GLY A 29 10.09 8.16 3.18
CA GLY A 29 10.09 7.25 4.32
C GLY A 29 8.72 6.63 4.64
N GLN A 30 7.84 6.53 3.65
CA GLN A 30 6.55 5.82 3.75
C GLN A 30 6.52 4.63 2.79
N ARG A 31 6.01 3.48 3.23
CA ARG A 31 5.58 2.40 2.36
C ARG A 31 4.14 2.65 1.95
N GLU A 32 3.88 2.71 0.65
CA GLU A 32 2.56 3.04 0.11
C GLU A 32 2.01 1.93 -0.79
N LEU A 33 0.69 1.71 -0.70
CA LEU A 33 -0.11 0.84 -1.57
C LEU A 33 -1.25 1.65 -2.16
N TYR A 34 -1.38 1.59 -3.49
CA TYR A 34 -2.38 2.30 -4.27
C TYR A 34 -3.44 1.32 -4.74
N LEU A 35 -4.71 1.64 -4.45
CA LEU A 35 -5.85 0.81 -4.76
C LEU A 35 -6.89 1.58 -5.57
N ARG A 36 -7.61 0.86 -6.43
CA ARG A 36 -8.82 1.34 -7.11
C ARG A 36 -10.01 0.54 -6.61
N ASP A 37 -11.02 1.22 -6.08
CA ASP A 37 -12.29 0.58 -5.74
C ASP A 37 -13.21 0.45 -6.97
N PRO A 38 -14.30 -0.33 -6.90
CA PRO A 38 -15.23 -0.49 -8.03
C PRO A 38 -15.94 0.80 -8.47
N ASP A 39 -16.02 1.80 -7.59
CA ASP A 39 -16.58 3.12 -7.88
C ASP A 39 -15.52 4.07 -8.50
N ASN A 40 -14.34 3.54 -8.81
CA ASN A 40 -13.19 4.22 -9.40
C ASN A 40 -12.52 5.27 -8.48
N ASN A 41 -12.76 5.21 -7.18
CA ASN A 41 -12.04 6.02 -6.21
C ASN A 41 -10.62 5.48 -6.01
N GLN A 42 -9.66 6.39 -5.92
CA GLN A 42 -8.28 6.06 -5.58
C GLN A 42 -8.10 6.07 -4.07
N LEU A 43 -7.60 4.97 -3.53
CA LEU A 43 -7.28 4.82 -2.12
C LEU A 43 -5.77 4.66 -1.97
N ARG A 44 -5.20 5.38 -0.99
CA ARG A 44 -3.78 5.26 -0.64
C ARG A 44 -3.66 4.76 0.79
N LEU A 45 -3.06 3.58 0.96
CA LEU A 45 -2.64 3.09 2.27
C LEU A 45 -1.16 3.38 2.45
N GLY A 46 -0.81 4.00 3.58
CA GLY A 46 0.55 4.38 3.89
C GLY A 46 0.94 3.90 5.29
N GLN A 47 2.19 3.49 5.44
CA GLN A 47 2.80 3.26 6.75
C GLN A 47 4.26 3.73 6.77
N PRO A 48 4.78 4.18 7.92
CA PRO A 48 6.20 4.49 8.04
C PRO A 48 7.06 3.26 7.71
N VAL A 49 8.13 3.46 6.94
CA VAL A 49 9.12 2.39 6.72
C VAL A 49 9.91 2.22 8.03
N PRO A 50 10.17 0.98 8.50
CA PRO A 50 10.99 0.76 9.68
C PRO A 50 12.37 1.41 9.51
N GLY A 51 12.73 2.33 10.42
CA GLY A 51 13.96 3.11 10.33
C GLY A 51 13.80 4.57 9.90
N GLY A 52 12.57 5.00 9.58
CA GLY A 52 12.10 6.39 9.58
C GLY A 52 13.03 7.45 8.97
N ALA A 53 12.81 7.77 7.69
CA ALA A 53 13.41 8.89 6.94
C ALA A 53 14.95 8.93 6.92
N ILE A 54 15.50 8.71 5.72
CA ILE A 54 16.84 9.14 5.36
C ILE A 54 16.94 10.68 5.42
N GLY A 55 17.71 11.21 6.36
CA GLY A 55 18.41 12.51 6.25
C GLY A 55 17.57 13.77 6.39
#